data_AF-A0A356AQA4-F1
#
_entry.id   AF-A0A356AQA4-F1
#
_cell.length_a   1.000
_cell.length_b   1.000
_cell.length_c   1.000
_cell.angle_alpha   90.00
_cell.angle_beta   90.00
_cell.angle_gamma   90.00
#
_symmetry.space_group_name_H-M   'P 1'
#
loop_
_entity.id
_entity.type
_entity.pdbx_description
1 polymer ?
#
loop_
_entity_poly.entity_id
_entity_poly.type
_entity_poly.pdbx_seq_one_letter_code
_entity_poly.pdbx_strand_id
1 'polypeptide(L)'
;MPCGTAGDIPLIGEAGGFISTSSAEGISYAMKTSYNLHQAIMTDREHYLKLYEKSLGGLKRNIIGKVLKSKVYYTPWIRNVAMKSNVMAIKIKA
;
A
#
# COMPACT_ATOMS: atom_id res chain seq x y z
N MET A 1 4.95 9.36 0.10
CA MET A 1 4.10 8.45 0.91
C MET A 1 2.64 8.82 0.64
N PRO A 2 1.67 7.89 0.80
CA PRO A 2 0.26 8.20 0.61
C PRO A 2 -0.19 9.26 1.62
N CYS A 3 -0.68 10.39 1.13
CA CYS A 3 -1.11 11.52 1.94
C CYS A 3 -2.58 11.35 2.39
N GLY A 4 -3.47 10.82 1.55
CA GLY A 4 -4.88 10.61 1.88
C GLY A 4 -5.72 11.89 2.03
N THR A 5 -5.12 13.03 2.36
CA THR A 5 -5.79 14.32 2.47
C THR A 5 -4.89 15.43 1.90
N ALA A 6 -5.50 16.51 1.42
CA ALA A 6 -4.85 17.76 1.07
C ALA A 6 -5.63 18.92 1.72
N GLY A 7 -5.21 19.32 2.92
CA GLY A 7 -6.02 20.19 3.77
C GLY A 7 -7.33 19.50 4.13
N ASP A 8 -8.44 20.19 3.91
CA ASP A 8 -9.79 19.69 4.22
C ASP A 8 -10.41 18.84 3.09
N ILE A 9 -9.63 18.50 2.06
CA ILE A 9 -10.09 17.72 0.91
C ILE A 9 -9.58 16.28 1.03
N PRO A 10 -10.46 15.26 1.09
CA PRO A 10 -10.05 13.87 1.06
C PRO A 10 -9.58 13.48 -0.35
N LEU A 11 -8.47 12.74 -0.42
CA LEU A 11 -7.91 12.21 -1.65
C LEU A 11 -7.99 10.68 -1.66
N ILE A 12 -8.62 10.12 -2.69
CA ILE A 12 -8.79 8.69 -2.88
C ILE A 12 -7.86 8.13 -3.96
N GLY A 13 -7.61 6.82 -3.93
CA GLY A 13 -6.86 6.09 -4.94
C GLY A 13 -5.46 6.66 -5.19
N GLU A 14 -5.06 6.70 -6.46
CA GLU A 14 -3.74 7.17 -6.87
C GLU A 14 -3.53 8.65 -6.56
N ALA A 15 -4.58 9.48 -6.61
CA ALA A 15 -4.51 10.89 -6.22
C ALA A 15 -4.11 11.06 -4.74
N GLY A 16 -4.54 10.14 -3.86
CA GLY A 16 -4.11 10.09 -2.46
C GLY A 16 -2.74 9.43 -2.23
N GLY A 17 -2.06 9.02 -3.31
CA GLY A 17 -0.79 8.30 -3.28
C GLY A 17 -0.93 6.81 -2.95
N PHE A 18 -2.14 6.25 -3.05
CA PHE A 18 -2.38 4.82 -2.84
C PHE A 18 -2.14 4.03 -4.12
N ILE A 19 -0.87 3.92 -4.50
CA ILE A 19 -0.45 3.23 -5.72
C ILE A 19 0.55 2.12 -5.40
N SER A 20 0.42 1.00 -6.10
CA SER A 20 1.38 -0.10 -6.16
C SER A 20 1.36 -0.66 -7.58
N THR A 21 2.52 -0.79 -8.20
CA THR A 21 2.68 -1.24 -9.59
C THR A 21 2.49 -2.75 -9.78
N SER A 22 2.15 -3.49 -8.72
CA SER A 22 1.86 -4.93 -8.77
C SER A 22 0.41 -5.16 -9.20
N SER A 23 0.20 -5.98 -10.24
CA SER A 23 -1.07 -6.60 -10.69
C SER A 23 -2.37 -5.84 -10.37
N ALA A 24 -2.64 -4.71 -11.04
CA ALA A 24 -3.90 -3.95 -10.97
C ALA A 24 -4.30 -3.44 -9.57
N GLU A 25 -3.35 -3.31 -8.64
CA GLU A 25 -3.63 -2.89 -7.28
C GLU A 25 -4.10 -1.42 -7.17
N GLY A 26 -3.77 -0.55 -8.13
CA GLY A 26 -4.23 0.85 -8.15
C GLY A 26 -5.74 0.99 -8.07
N ILE A 27 -6.48 0.21 -8.86
CA ILE A 27 -7.96 0.17 -8.82
C ILE A 27 -8.47 -0.36 -7.48
N SER A 28 -7.83 -1.42 -6.97
CA SER A 28 -8.20 -2.00 -5.66
C SER A 28 -8.01 -0.99 -4.52
N TYR A 29 -6.94 -0.20 -4.56
CA TYR A 29 -6.72 0.86 -3.60
C TYR A 29 -7.75 1.98 -3.74
N ALA A 30 -8.08 2.40 -4.97
CA ALA A 30 -9.14 3.37 -5.21
C ALA A 30 -10.45 2.93 -4.56
N MET A 31 -10.94 1.72 -4.84
CA MET A 31 -12.17 1.19 -4.26
C MET A 31 -12.13 1.15 -2.72
N LYS A 32 -11.03 0.67 -2.12
CA LYS A 32 -10.90 0.62 -0.65
C LYS A 32 -10.90 2.01 -0.02
N THR A 33 -10.19 2.96 -0.63
CA THR A 33 -10.15 4.34 -0.12
C THR A 33 -11.48 5.05 -0.28
N SER A 34 -12.23 4.80 -1.36
CA SER A 34 -13.59 5.31 -1.54
C SER A 34 -14.55 4.74 -0.50
N TYR A 35 -14.47 3.43 -0.23
CA TYR A 35 -15.28 2.79 0.80
C TYR A 35 -14.96 3.34 2.20
N ASN A 36 -13.68 3.48 2.54
CA ASN A 36 -13.26 4.05 3.81
C ASN A 36 -13.74 5.50 3.99
N LEU A 37 -13.69 6.31 2.93
CA LEU A 37 -14.18 7.69 2.95
C LEU A 37 -15.70 7.71 3.16
N HIS A 38 -16.44 6.88 2.43
CA HIS A 38 -17.88 6.74 2.60
C HIS A 38 -18.23 6.39 4.06
N GLN A 39 -17.57 5.38 4.65
CA GLN A 39 -17.81 4.97 6.03
C GLN A 39 -17.50 6.09 7.03
N ALA A 40 -16.43 6.85 6.82
CA ALA A 40 -16.10 7.99 7.66
C ALA A 40 -17.19 9.08 7.61
N ILE A 41 -17.68 9.43 6.42
CA ILE A 41 -18.75 10.42 6.23
C ILE A 41 -20.07 9.95 6.86
N MET A 42 -20.39 8.65 6.76
CA MET A 42 -21.59 8.07 7.36
C MET A 42 -21.50 7.97 8.90
N THR A 43 -20.30 7.88 9.45
CA THR A 43 -20.10 7.78 10.91
C THR A 43 -20.20 9.14 11.60
N ASP A 44 -19.50 10.15 11.07
CA ASP A 44 -19.53 11.50 11.61
C ASP A 44 -19.17 12.47 10.49
N ARG A 45 -20.14 13.27 10.04
CA ARG A 45 -19.97 14.22 8.94
C ARG A 45 -19.12 15.43 9.33
N GLU A 46 -19.07 15.82 10.60
CA GLU A 46 -18.26 16.97 11.06
C GLU A 46 -16.79 16.56 11.19
N HIS A 47 -16.51 15.35 11.66
CA HIS A 47 -15.14 14.87 11.91
C HIS A 47 -14.66 13.77 10.93
N TYR A 48 -15.32 13.62 9.77
CA TYR A 48 -15.06 12.53 8.84
C TYR A 48 -13.60 12.49 8.35
N LEU A 49 -12.93 13.63 8.19
CA LEU A 49 -11.53 13.69 7.73
C LEU A 49 -10.60 12.93 8.68
N LYS A 50 -10.76 13.14 9.99
CA LYS A 50 -9.96 12.46 11.02
C LYS A 50 -10.24 10.96 11.05
N LEU A 51 -11.51 10.58 10.88
CA LEU A 51 -11.91 9.17 10.80
C LEU A 51 -11.34 8.50 9.54
N TYR A 52 -11.38 9.21 8.41
CA TYR A 52 -10.82 8.75 7.15
C TYR A 52 -9.31 8.53 7.27
N GLU A 53 -8.55 9.52 7.75
CA GLU A 53 -7.11 9.39 7.95
C GLU A 53 -6.74 8.21 8.86
N LYS A 54 -7.49 8.01 9.95
CA LYS A 54 -7.29 6.87 10.85
C LYS A 54 -7.53 5.54 10.13
N SER A 55 -8.56 5.45 9.29
CA SER A 55 -8.87 4.23 8.52
C SER A 55 -7.79 3.86 7.50
N LEU A 56 -7.04 4.85 7.00
CA LEU A 56 -6.01 4.66 5.98
C LEU A 56 -4.72 4.02 6.50
N GLY A 57 -4.53 3.94 7.83
CA GLY A 57 -3.29 3.43 8.43
C GLY A 57 -2.94 1.98 8.03
N GLY A 58 -3.95 1.12 7.81
CA GLY A 58 -3.73 -0.24 7.28
C GLY A 58 -3.18 -0.23 5.85
N LEU A 59 -3.77 0.60 4.99
CA LEU A 59 -3.37 0.75 3.59
C LEU A 59 -1.98 1.38 3.45
N LYS A 60 -1.70 2.43 4.24
CA LYS A 60 -0.38 3.07 4.29
C LYS A 60 0.72 2.06 4.67
N ARG A 61 0.50 1.26 5.72
CA ARG A 61 1.45 0.20 6.14
C ARG A 61 1.66 -0.85 5.05
N ASN A 62 0.59 -1.26 4.36
CA ASN A 62 0.70 -2.23 3.28
C ASN A 62 1.59 -1.73 2.13
N ILE A 63 1.38 -0.48 1.68
CA ILE A 63 2.19 0.14 0.62
C ILE A 63 3.64 0.31 1.07
N ILE A 64 3.86 0.82 2.29
CA ILE A 64 5.21 0.96 2.87
C ILE A 64 5.92 -0.39 2.91
N GLY A 65 5.24 -1.45 3.35
CA GLY A 65 5.78 -2.80 3.38
C GLY A 65 6.16 -3.32 1.99
N LYS A 66 5.39 -2.99 0.94
CA LYS A 66 5.74 -3.34 -0.44
C LYS A 66 6.94 -2.57 -0.96
N VAL A 67 7.00 -1.26 -0.71
CA VAL A 67 8.17 -0.43 -1.06
C VAL A 67 9.43 -0.91 -0.35
N LEU A 68 9.32 -1.23 0.94
CA LEU A 68 10.44 -1.76 1.71
C LEU A 68 10.88 -3.13 1.20
N LYS A 69 9.94 -4.04 0.93
CA LYS A 69 10.24 -5.36 0.33
C LYS A 69 10.96 -5.22 -1.01
N SER A 70 10.53 -4.29 -1.86
CA SER A 70 11.22 -4.00 -3.14
C SER A 70 12.67 -3.58 -2.89
N LYS A 71 12.90 -2.62 -2.00
CA LYS A 71 14.28 -2.19 -1.64
C LYS A 71 15.13 -3.35 -1.13
N VAL A 72 14.59 -4.17 -0.23
CA VAL A 72 15.29 -5.34 0.32
C VAL A 72 15.65 -6.34 -0.79
N TYR A 73 14.70 -6.70 -1.65
CA TYR A 73 14.91 -7.69 -2.71
C TYR A 73 15.95 -7.24 -3.74
N TYR A 74 15.94 -5.96 -4.12
CA TYR A 74 16.85 -5.40 -5.12
C TYR A 74 18.20 -4.94 -4.54
N THR A 75 18.39 -5.03 -3.22
CA THR A 75 19.69 -4.73 -2.60
C THR A 75 20.70 -5.82 -2.97
N PRO A 76 21.84 -5.49 -3.63
CA PRO A 76 22.74 -6.49 -4.21
C PRO A 76 23.27 -7.54 -3.24
N TRP A 77 23.62 -7.14 -2.02
CA TRP A 77 24.17 -8.07 -1.02
C TRP A 77 23.10 -9.05 -0.50
N ILE A 78 21.88 -8.57 -0.22
CA ILE A 78 20.75 -9.40 0.21
C ILE A 78 20.39 -10.40 -0.87
N ARG A 79 20.29 -9.92 -2.12
CA ARG A 79 20.03 -10.77 -3.28
C ARG A 79 21.09 -11.86 -3.43
N ASN A 80 22.37 -11.52 -3.28
CA ASN A 80 23.46 -12.47 -3.41
C ASN A 80 23.42 -13.55 -2.30
N VAL A 81 23.18 -13.16 -1.05
CA VAL A 81 23.01 -14.09 0.06
C VAL A 81 21.81 -15.01 -0.17
N ALA A 82 20.67 -14.46 -0.61
CA ALA A 82 19.46 -15.22 -0.89
C ALA A 82 19.62 -16.21 -2.06
N MET A 83 20.35 -15.82 -3.12
CA MET A 83 20.63 -16.72 -4.25
C MET A 83 21.60 -17.83 -3.86
N LYS A 84 22.61 -17.53 -3.04
CA LYS A 84 23.60 -18.51 -2.57
C LYS A 84 23.04 -19.51 -1.56
N SER A 85 21.96 -19.16 -0.85
CA SER A 85 21.38 -20.03 0.19
C SER A 85 20.60 -21.21 -0.37
N ASN A 86 20.30 -21.27 -1.68
CA ASN A 86 19.43 -22.27 -2.31
C ASN A 86 18.04 -22.43 -1.65
N VAL A 87 17.64 -21.47 -0.81
CA VAL A 87 16.32 -21.44 -0.18
C VAL A 87 15.30 -21.20 -1.27
N MET A 88 14.32 -22.10 -1.41
CA MET A 88 13.33 -22.14 -2.49
C MET A 88 13.90 -22.42 -3.90
N ALA A 89 15.11 -22.99 -4.00
CA ALA A 89 15.60 -23.47 -5.29
C ALA A 89 14.69 -24.59 -5.84
N ILE A 90 14.17 -24.38 -7.04
CA ILE A 90 13.40 -25.40 -7.76
C ILE A 90 14.40 -26.41 -8.31
N LYS A 91 14.33 -27.66 -7.83
CA LYS A 91 15.08 -28.76 -8.43
C LYS A 91 14.43 -29.15 -9.75
N ILE A 92 15.10 -28.84 -10.85
CA ILE A 92 14.72 -29.35 -12.16
C ILE A 92 15.34 -30.75 -12.27
N LYS A 93 14.50 -31.79 -12.39
CA LYS A 93 14.97 -33.13 -12.79
C LYS A 93 15.09 -33.15 -14.31
N ALA A 94 16.26 -33.54 -14.80
CA ALA A 94 16.47 -33.98 -16.18
C ALA A 94 15.88 -35.39 -16.38
#